data_AF-A0A547P2P3-F1
#
_entry.id   AF-A0A547P2P3-F1
#
_cell.length_a   1.000
_cell.length_b   1.000
_cell.length_c   1.000
_cell.angle_alpha   90.00
_cell.angle_beta   90.00
_cell.angle_gamma   90.00
#
_symmetry.space_group_name_H-M   'P 1'
#
loop_
_entity.id
_entity.type
_entity.pdbx_description
1 polymer ?
#
loop_
_entity_poly.entity_id
_entity_poly.type
_entity_poly.pdbx_seq_one_letter_code
_entity_poly.pdbx_strand_id
1 'polypeptide(L)'
;MSPVRKMSAVVAAIMLGAPTVANAGEGTFGWLSGDWYLTLGATGMVAPKFEGSNSLLLGATPIISLGKVGPAARFTSRNDNISLALVDDGGVRAGLTGKFLFSRSSKDELKGLDPVRWGGEVGGFFEFYPTDWLRARAELRHGIRAHDGFVADIAADAFYDVTPTVRISGGPRVSFASSGYFDSYYGVNAKEAAASGLSEYHPGGGLKSTGLGGAITWKVTEPMTASLFGEYARLMGPAADSSLVKERGQRDQFTVGVSTTYRFNFSM
;
A
#
# COMPACT_ATOMS: atom_id res chain seq x y z
N MET A 1 23.40 57.42 -83.39
CA MET A 1 22.53 56.25 -83.13
C MET A 1 22.33 56.14 -81.63
N SER A 2 21.10 56.23 -81.16
CA SER A 2 20.70 56.21 -79.75
C SER A 2 20.47 54.75 -79.28
N PRO A 3 20.69 54.43 -77.99
CA PRO A 3 20.01 53.31 -77.36
C PRO A 3 19.08 53.77 -76.23
N VAL A 4 17.85 53.25 -76.24
CA VAL A 4 16.90 53.27 -75.13
C VAL A 4 16.51 51.82 -74.80
N ARG A 5 16.94 51.38 -73.61
CA ARG A 5 16.20 50.69 -72.53
C ARG A 5 15.20 49.56 -72.89
N LYS A 6 15.35 48.42 -72.20
CA LYS A 6 14.24 47.60 -71.66
C LYS A 6 14.71 46.76 -70.46
N MET A 7 13.76 46.49 -69.57
CA MET A 7 13.88 46.12 -68.16
C MET A 7 12.99 44.90 -67.93
N SER A 8 13.46 43.83 -67.28
CA SER A 8 12.63 42.72 -66.73
C SER A 8 13.50 41.94 -65.72
N ALA A 9 13.22 42.03 -64.41
CA ALA A 9 12.23 41.28 -63.62
C ALA A 9 12.81 39.96 -63.06
N VAL A 10 13.15 39.99 -61.76
CA VAL A 10 13.62 38.86 -60.95
C VAL A 10 12.40 38.07 -60.45
N VAL A 11 12.37 36.77 -60.69
CA VAL A 11 11.34 35.85 -60.17
C VAL A 11 11.76 35.36 -58.78
N ALA A 12 10.96 35.68 -57.76
CA ALA A 12 11.06 35.11 -56.42
C ALA A 12 10.21 33.84 -56.33
N ALA A 13 10.83 32.71 -55.98
CA ALA A 13 10.13 31.45 -55.72
C ALA A 13 9.54 31.46 -54.30
N ILE A 14 8.21 31.37 -54.20
CA ILE A 14 7.48 31.22 -52.94
C ILE A 14 7.45 29.72 -52.61
N MET A 15 8.22 29.32 -51.60
CA MET A 15 8.07 28.02 -50.93
C MET A 15 6.78 28.05 -50.11
N LEU A 16 5.76 27.33 -50.57
CA LEU A 16 4.53 27.07 -49.82
C LEU A 16 4.86 26.17 -48.61
N GLY A 17 4.98 26.79 -47.43
CA GLY A 17 5.00 26.06 -46.17
C GLY A 17 3.66 25.38 -45.92
N ALA A 18 3.65 24.05 -45.88
CA ALA A 18 2.51 23.31 -45.35
C ALA A 18 2.32 23.70 -43.88
N PRO A 19 1.07 23.90 -43.39
CA PRO A 19 0.84 24.01 -41.96
C PRO A 19 1.15 22.64 -41.36
N THR A 20 2.30 22.54 -40.69
CA THR A 20 2.51 21.47 -39.71
C THR A 20 1.43 21.62 -38.66
N VAL A 21 0.42 20.75 -38.71
CA VAL A 21 -0.50 20.55 -37.61
C VAL A 21 0.36 20.04 -36.46
N ALA A 22 0.76 20.94 -35.57
CA ALA A 22 1.40 20.58 -34.33
C ALA A 22 0.39 19.71 -33.57
N ASN A 23 0.62 18.41 -33.52
CA ASN A 23 -0.03 17.56 -32.52
C ASN A 23 0.33 18.17 -31.17
N ALA A 24 -0.66 18.75 -30.50
CA ALA A 24 -0.60 19.04 -29.07
C ALA A 24 -0.60 17.70 -28.32
N GLY A 25 0.49 16.95 -28.47
CA GLY A 25 0.75 15.70 -27.76
C GLY A 25 1.23 16.04 -26.37
N GLU A 26 0.41 15.69 -25.38
CA GLU A 26 0.73 15.53 -23.96
C GLU A 26 1.55 16.67 -23.34
N GLY A 27 0.84 17.65 -22.78
CA GLY A 27 1.43 18.51 -21.76
C GLY A 27 2.04 17.68 -20.62
N THR A 28 2.80 18.32 -19.74
CA THR A 28 3.49 17.75 -18.56
C THR A 28 2.60 16.97 -17.57
N PHE A 29 1.32 16.82 -17.88
CA PHE A 29 0.27 16.12 -17.16
C PHE A 29 -0.43 15.03 -17.99
N GLY A 30 0.13 14.56 -19.11
CA GLY A 30 -0.46 13.49 -19.93
C GLY A 30 -0.81 12.24 -19.12
N TRP A 31 -0.04 11.94 -18.07
CA TRP A 31 -0.31 10.86 -17.12
C TRP A 31 -1.57 11.05 -16.26
N LEU A 32 -2.12 12.26 -16.12
CA LEU A 32 -3.37 12.54 -15.41
C LEU A 32 -4.61 12.23 -16.26
N SER A 33 -4.47 12.19 -17.59
CA SER A 33 -5.60 11.90 -18.48
C SER A 33 -6.02 10.43 -18.41
N GLY A 34 -7.31 10.16 -18.61
CA GLY A 34 -7.89 8.82 -18.73
C GLY A 34 -8.92 8.50 -17.65
N ASP A 35 -9.32 7.22 -17.59
CA ASP A 35 -10.32 6.76 -16.63
C ASP A 35 -9.67 6.46 -15.27
N TRP A 36 -10.27 6.99 -14.22
CA TRP A 36 -9.85 6.87 -12.83
C TRP A 36 -10.97 6.25 -11.99
N TYR A 37 -10.57 5.64 -10.88
CA TYR A 37 -11.49 5.22 -9.83
C TYR A 37 -11.03 5.74 -8.48
N LEU A 38 -12.00 6.10 -7.63
CA LEU A 38 -11.82 6.36 -6.22
C LEU A 38 -12.69 5.37 -5.44
N THR A 39 -12.08 4.57 -4.58
CA THR A 39 -12.79 3.70 -3.64
C THR A 39 -12.70 4.29 -2.25
N LEU A 40 -13.87 4.53 -1.64
CA LEU A 40 -14.00 4.95 -0.26
C LEU A 40 -14.69 3.86 0.54
N GLY A 41 -14.29 3.66 1.78
CA GLY A 41 -14.95 2.70 2.65
C GLY A 41 -14.52 2.82 4.10
N ALA A 42 -15.05 1.89 4.89
CA ALA A 42 -14.66 1.74 6.27
C ALA A 42 -14.55 0.25 6.62
N THR A 43 -13.64 -0.04 7.54
CA THR A 43 -13.47 -1.34 8.18
C THR A 43 -13.83 -1.21 9.64
N GLY A 44 -14.59 -2.15 10.18
CA GLY A 44 -14.73 -2.40 11.61
C GLY A 44 -14.07 -3.73 11.93
N MET A 45 -13.17 -3.77 12.91
CA MET A 45 -12.38 -4.97 13.20
C MET A 45 -12.04 -5.11 14.68
N VAL A 46 -11.91 -6.35 15.11
CA VAL A 46 -11.27 -6.70 16.37
C VAL A 46 -9.84 -7.12 16.03
N ALA A 47 -8.87 -6.40 16.57
CA ALA A 47 -7.44 -6.59 16.31
C ALA A 47 -6.63 -6.35 17.59
N PRO A 48 -5.35 -6.75 17.65
CA PRO A 48 -4.48 -6.37 18.77
C PRO A 48 -4.35 -4.85 18.89
N LYS A 49 -4.30 -4.33 20.13
CA LYS A 49 -4.13 -2.88 20.41
C LYS A 49 -2.96 -2.25 19.68
N PHE A 50 -1.91 -3.03 19.54
CA PHE A 50 -0.72 -2.75 18.74
C PHE A 50 -0.09 -4.10 18.38
N GLU A 51 0.81 -4.11 17.40
CA GLU A 51 1.50 -5.34 16.98
C GLU A 51 2.32 -5.91 18.15
N GLY A 52 1.94 -7.10 18.64
CA GLY A 52 2.53 -7.77 19.80
C GLY A 52 1.71 -7.68 21.09
N SER A 53 0.59 -6.95 21.09
CA SER A 53 -0.30 -6.87 22.26
C SER A 53 -1.03 -8.20 22.50
N ASN A 54 -1.21 -8.55 23.78
CA ASN A 54 -2.10 -9.63 24.22
C ASN A 54 -3.57 -9.21 24.38
N SER A 55 -3.84 -7.91 24.25
CA SER A 55 -5.18 -7.35 24.35
C SER A 55 -5.73 -7.01 22.96
N LEU A 56 -6.98 -7.39 22.72
CA LEU A 56 -7.71 -7.01 21.52
C LEU A 56 -8.51 -5.71 21.78
N LEU A 57 -8.67 -4.89 20.74
CA LEU A 57 -9.61 -3.78 20.73
C LEU A 57 -10.50 -3.86 19.48
N LEU A 58 -11.72 -3.36 19.64
CA LEU A 58 -12.57 -3.02 18.51
C LEU A 58 -12.11 -1.66 17.95
N GLY A 59 -11.73 -1.64 16.69
CA GLY A 59 -11.28 -0.45 15.98
C GLY A 59 -12.03 -0.27 14.66
N ALA A 60 -11.92 0.93 14.12
CA ALA A 60 -12.38 1.22 12.77
C ALA A 60 -11.32 1.99 11.99
N THR A 61 -11.14 1.64 10.72
CA THR A 61 -10.18 2.30 9.83
C THR A 61 -10.86 2.68 8.51
N PRO A 62 -10.59 3.88 7.98
CA PRO A 62 -11.07 4.23 6.65
C PRO A 62 -10.31 3.45 5.58
N ILE A 63 -10.96 3.25 4.44
CA ILE A 63 -10.38 2.64 3.25
C ILE A 63 -10.41 3.71 2.17
N ILE A 64 -9.23 4.00 1.61
CA ILE A 64 -9.08 4.97 0.52
C ILE A 64 -8.17 4.33 -0.51
N SER A 65 -8.67 4.17 -1.74
CA SER A 65 -7.89 3.71 -2.88
C SER A 65 -8.19 4.57 -4.09
N LEU A 66 -7.15 5.03 -4.78
CA LEU A 66 -7.24 5.86 -5.98
C LEU A 66 -6.32 5.25 -7.03
N GLY A 67 -6.82 5.06 -8.25
CA GLY A 67 -6.01 4.54 -9.34
C GLY A 67 -6.66 4.72 -10.69
N LYS A 68 -5.91 4.40 -11.74
CA LYS A 68 -6.46 4.35 -13.11
C LYS A 68 -7.28 3.09 -13.31
N VAL A 69 -8.38 3.20 -14.05
CA VAL A 69 -9.18 2.07 -14.50
C VAL A 69 -8.36 1.33 -15.55
N GLY A 70 -7.75 0.22 -15.15
CA GLY A 70 -7.12 -0.72 -16.08
C GLY A 70 -8.17 -1.52 -16.87
N PRO A 71 -7.75 -2.29 -17.89
CA PRO A 71 -8.65 -3.03 -18.78
C PRO A 71 -9.47 -4.15 -18.11
N ALA A 72 -9.25 -4.44 -16.82
CA ALA A 72 -10.02 -5.43 -16.07
C ALA A 72 -10.31 -4.96 -14.63
N ALA A 73 -11.44 -5.39 -14.05
CA ALA A 73 -11.73 -5.24 -12.63
C ALA A 73 -10.79 -6.17 -11.82
N ARG A 74 -9.66 -5.64 -11.34
CA ARG A 74 -8.62 -6.45 -10.68
C ARG A 74 -8.82 -6.57 -9.18
N PHE A 75 -8.34 -7.68 -8.63
CA PHE A 75 -8.37 -7.98 -7.21
C PHE A 75 -7.47 -7.02 -6.42
N THR A 76 -8.07 -6.30 -5.47
CA THR A 76 -7.39 -5.53 -4.43
C THR A 76 -7.64 -6.22 -3.09
N SER A 77 -6.58 -6.50 -2.34
CA SER A 77 -6.69 -7.07 -0.99
C SER A 77 -6.93 -5.96 0.03
N ARG A 78 -7.62 -6.28 1.13
CA ARG A 78 -7.79 -5.39 2.29
C ARG A 78 -6.46 -4.89 2.84
N ASN A 79 -5.41 -5.71 2.72
CA ASN A 79 -4.08 -5.43 3.23
C ASN A 79 -3.22 -4.60 2.29
N ASP A 80 -3.71 -4.31 1.08
CA ASP A 80 -2.96 -3.47 0.16
C ASP A 80 -2.89 -2.06 0.72
N ASN A 81 -1.66 -1.56 0.85
CA ASN A 81 -1.45 -0.17 1.21
C ASN A 81 -1.91 0.75 0.07
N ILE A 82 -2.06 2.05 0.38
CA ILE A 82 -2.38 3.06 -0.62
C ILE A 82 -1.32 2.95 -1.73
N SER A 83 -1.74 2.70 -2.97
CA SER A 83 -0.81 2.39 -4.06
C SER A 83 -1.24 3.04 -5.37
N LEU A 84 -0.24 3.50 -6.12
CA LEU A 84 -0.38 4.10 -7.44
C LEU A 84 0.45 3.26 -8.42
N ALA A 85 -0.24 2.50 -9.27
CA ALA A 85 0.42 1.73 -10.33
C ALA A 85 0.94 2.71 -11.40
N LEU A 86 2.24 2.63 -11.68
CA LEU A 86 2.89 3.37 -12.77
C LEU A 86 3.05 2.50 -14.01
N VAL A 87 3.15 1.18 -13.81
CA VAL A 87 3.18 0.15 -14.84
C VAL A 87 2.06 -0.84 -14.58
N ASP A 88 1.29 -1.17 -15.62
CA ASP A 88 0.21 -2.14 -15.57
C ASP A 88 0.01 -2.76 -16.97
N ASP A 89 0.45 -4.00 -17.15
CA ASP A 89 0.38 -4.76 -18.41
C ASP A 89 -0.57 -5.96 -18.31
N GLY A 90 -1.44 -5.99 -17.30
CA GLY A 90 -2.38 -7.09 -17.07
C GLY A 90 -1.83 -8.31 -16.34
N GLY A 91 -0.61 -8.74 -16.62
CA GLY A 91 0.06 -9.81 -15.86
C GLY A 91 0.91 -9.29 -14.68
N VAL A 92 1.37 -8.05 -14.78
CA VAL A 92 2.29 -7.42 -13.81
C VAL A 92 1.85 -6.00 -13.52
N ARG A 93 2.02 -5.58 -12.26
CA ARG A 93 1.87 -4.18 -11.85
C ARG A 93 3.04 -3.75 -11.00
N ALA A 94 3.50 -2.52 -11.21
CA ALA A 94 4.53 -1.93 -10.36
C ALA A 94 4.25 -0.45 -10.18
N GLY A 95 4.64 0.08 -9.03
CA GLY A 95 4.45 1.49 -8.76
C GLY A 95 4.78 1.88 -7.35
N LEU A 96 4.21 3.00 -6.92
CA LEU A 96 4.45 3.57 -5.61
C LEU A 96 3.42 3.08 -4.61
N THR A 97 3.82 2.95 -3.36
CA THR A 97 2.92 2.64 -2.25
C THR A 97 3.26 3.45 -1.01
N GLY A 98 2.26 3.70 -0.17
CA GLY A 98 2.43 4.35 1.11
C GLY A 98 1.42 3.88 2.14
N LYS A 99 1.83 3.97 3.40
CA LYS A 99 1.05 3.55 4.57
C LYS A 99 1.02 4.67 5.59
N PHE A 100 -0.15 4.99 6.13
CA PHE A 100 -0.24 5.91 7.26
C PHE A 100 -0.05 5.15 8.58
N LEU A 101 0.80 5.68 9.45
CA LEU A 101 1.11 5.10 10.75
C LEU A 101 0.51 5.98 11.85
N PHE A 102 -0.49 5.44 12.56
CA PHE A 102 -1.07 6.10 13.72
C PHE A 102 -0.09 6.09 14.89
N SER A 103 -0.18 7.11 15.75
CA SER A 103 0.63 7.18 16.96
C SER A 103 0.28 6.04 17.93
N ARG A 104 1.29 5.52 18.64
CA ARG A 104 1.14 4.51 19.70
C ARG A 104 1.44 5.13 21.06
N SER A 105 0.41 5.27 21.90
CA SER A 105 0.58 5.86 23.23
C SER A 105 1.21 4.89 24.25
N SER A 106 1.99 5.42 25.19
CA SER A 106 2.55 4.69 26.34
C SER A 106 1.50 4.42 27.42
N LYS A 107 0.61 3.46 27.18
CA LYS A 107 -0.46 3.03 28.10
C LYS A 107 -0.51 1.51 28.15
N ASP A 108 -1.20 0.99 29.17
CA ASP A 108 -1.40 -0.45 29.37
C ASP A 108 -0.07 -1.22 29.30
N GLU A 109 0.06 -2.16 28.36
CA GLU A 109 1.26 -2.99 28.15
C GLU A 109 2.51 -2.15 27.81
N LEU A 110 2.31 -0.97 27.21
CA LEU A 110 3.38 -0.04 26.80
C LEU A 110 3.75 0.97 27.89
N LYS A 111 3.14 0.89 29.08
CA LYS A 111 3.43 1.83 30.17
C LYS A 111 4.91 1.78 30.55
N GLY A 112 5.57 2.93 30.49
CA GLY A 112 7.00 3.09 30.77
C GLY A 112 7.91 3.02 29.54
N LEU A 113 7.35 2.73 28.36
CA LEU A 113 8.04 2.82 27.07
C LEU A 113 7.76 4.17 26.39
N ASP A 114 8.64 4.60 25.51
CA ASP A 114 8.45 5.82 24.73
C ASP A 114 7.30 5.65 23.71
N PRO A 115 6.43 6.67 23.56
CA PRO A 115 5.34 6.61 22.60
C PRO A 115 5.88 6.72 21.17
N VAL A 116 5.30 5.93 20.26
CA VAL A 116 5.60 6.06 18.83
C VAL A 116 4.75 7.19 18.25
N ARG A 117 5.40 8.11 17.54
CA ARG A 117 4.71 9.24 16.91
C ARG A 117 3.92 8.76 15.69
N TRP A 118 2.95 9.57 15.27
CA TRP A 118 2.37 9.37 13.95
C TRP A 118 3.45 9.57 12.87
N GLY A 119 3.26 8.90 11.75
CA GLY A 119 4.16 9.01 10.60
C GLY A 119 3.56 8.34 9.38
N GLY A 120 4.43 7.94 8.47
CA GLY A 120 4.02 7.14 7.32
C GLY A 120 5.17 6.31 6.80
N GLU A 121 4.86 5.37 5.93
CA GLU A 121 5.84 4.63 5.14
C GLU A 121 5.62 4.98 3.67
N VAL A 122 6.69 5.07 2.89
CA VAL A 122 6.63 5.27 1.44
C VAL A 122 7.59 4.32 0.74
N GLY A 123 7.22 3.85 -0.44
CA GLY A 123 8.11 2.99 -1.22
C GLY A 123 7.46 2.46 -2.48
N GLY A 124 7.87 1.25 -2.87
CA GLY A 124 7.46 0.61 -4.10
C GLY A 124 6.71 -0.68 -3.86
N PHE A 125 5.84 -1.04 -4.80
CA PHE A 125 5.23 -2.35 -4.85
C PHE A 125 5.44 -3.00 -6.21
N PHE A 126 5.40 -4.32 -6.20
CA PHE A 126 5.37 -5.17 -7.38
C PHE A 126 4.30 -6.25 -7.18
N GLU A 127 3.44 -6.42 -8.18
CA GLU A 127 2.43 -7.46 -8.25
C GLU A 127 2.61 -8.29 -9.50
N PHE A 128 2.35 -9.58 -9.35
CA PHE A 128 2.42 -10.55 -10.42
C PHE A 128 1.23 -11.50 -10.33
N TYR A 129 0.59 -11.73 -11.48
CA TYR A 129 -0.55 -12.63 -11.64
C TYR A 129 -0.10 -13.81 -12.52
N PRO A 130 0.48 -14.87 -11.93
CA PRO A 130 0.91 -16.04 -12.69
C PRO A 130 -0.27 -16.78 -13.34
N THR A 131 -1.47 -16.67 -12.77
CA THR A 131 -2.71 -17.28 -13.26
C THR A 131 -3.89 -16.34 -12.97
N ASP A 132 -5.06 -16.67 -13.51
CA ASP A 132 -6.31 -15.91 -13.29
C ASP A 132 -6.85 -16.01 -11.85
N TRP A 133 -6.27 -16.87 -11.00
CA TRP A 133 -6.73 -17.15 -9.64
C TRP A 133 -5.66 -16.92 -8.57
N LEU A 134 -4.45 -16.48 -8.94
CA LEU A 134 -3.33 -16.30 -8.02
C LEU A 134 -2.69 -14.93 -8.21
N ARG A 135 -2.44 -14.23 -7.10
CA ARG A 135 -1.68 -12.98 -7.06
C ARG A 135 -0.51 -13.13 -6.11
N ALA A 136 0.69 -12.79 -6.57
CA ALA A 136 1.84 -12.52 -5.71
C ALA A 136 2.05 -11.01 -5.62
N ARG A 137 2.31 -10.50 -4.41
CA ARG A 137 2.59 -9.08 -4.16
C ARG A 137 3.81 -8.95 -3.25
N ALA A 138 4.71 -8.05 -3.61
CA ALA A 138 5.82 -7.63 -2.79
C ALA A 138 5.78 -6.12 -2.61
N GLU A 139 6.05 -5.64 -1.40
CA GLU A 139 6.16 -4.23 -1.08
C GLU A 139 7.46 -3.99 -0.31
N LEU A 140 8.14 -2.89 -0.61
CA LEU A 140 9.27 -2.40 0.17
C LEU A 140 9.04 -0.93 0.48
N ARG A 141 9.01 -0.58 1.75
CA ARG A 141 8.65 0.77 2.23
C ARG A 141 9.66 1.24 3.27
N HIS A 142 9.92 2.54 3.27
CA HIS A 142 10.76 3.23 4.24
C HIS A 142 9.91 4.10 5.16
N GLY A 143 10.17 4.04 6.46
CA GLY A 143 9.49 4.81 7.48
C GLY A 143 9.89 6.27 7.48
N ILE A 144 8.93 7.14 7.75
CA ILE A 144 9.11 8.57 7.94
C ILE A 144 8.43 8.94 9.25
N ARG A 145 9.20 9.57 10.16
CA ARG A 145 8.76 10.15 11.44
C ARG A 145 8.35 9.15 12.53
N ALA A 146 7.60 8.09 12.20
CA ALA A 146 7.20 7.07 13.17
C ALA A 146 8.36 6.13 13.52
N HIS A 147 9.16 5.78 12.52
CA HIS A 147 10.42 5.05 12.66
C HIS A 147 11.32 5.44 11.47
N ASP A 148 12.62 5.19 11.62
CA ASP A 148 13.60 5.29 10.53
C ASP A 148 14.07 3.87 10.18
N GLY A 149 13.42 3.24 9.22
CA GLY A 149 13.70 1.85 8.89
C GLY A 149 12.92 1.35 7.67
N PHE A 150 13.29 0.18 7.18
CA PHE A 150 12.64 -0.46 6.04
C PHE A 150 11.72 -1.58 6.51
N VAL A 151 10.59 -1.72 5.82
CA VAL A 151 9.65 -2.83 5.97
C VAL A 151 9.42 -3.44 4.60
N ALA A 152 9.56 -4.76 4.52
CA ALA A 152 9.29 -5.53 3.31
C ALA A 152 8.18 -6.55 3.58
N ASP A 153 7.12 -6.52 2.79
CA ASP A 153 6.01 -7.46 2.88
C ASP A 153 5.92 -8.28 1.60
N ILE A 154 5.73 -9.58 1.73
CA ILE A 154 5.52 -10.50 0.60
C ILE A 154 4.27 -11.31 0.89
N ALA A 155 3.35 -11.34 -0.06
CA ALA A 155 2.09 -12.06 0.04
C ALA A 155 1.80 -12.85 -1.25
N ALA A 156 1.13 -13.98 -1.10
CA ALA A 156 0.58 -14.74 -2.21
C ALA A 156 -0.88 -15.06 -1.91
N ASP A 157 -1.82 -14.46 -2.64
CA ASP A 157 -3.25 -14.59 -2.43
C ASP A 157 -3.86 -15.40 -3.57
N ALA A 158 -4.46 -16.55 -3.26
CA ALA A 158 -5.35 -17.25 -4.17
C ALA A 158 -6.76 -16.68 -4.04
N PHE A 159 -7.49 -16.54 -5.14
CA PHE A 159 -8.86 -16.06 -5.15
C PHE A 159 -9.72 -16.82 -6.17
N TYR A 160 -11.00 -16.94 -5.87
CA TYR A 160 -11.95 -17.68 -6.69
C TYR A 160 -13.34 -17.05 -6.62
N ASP A 161 -13.97 -16.87 -7.79
CA ASP A 161 -15.35 -16.41 -7.90
C ASP A 161 -16.29 -17.60 -7.76
N VAL A 162 -16.85 -17.76 -6.56
CA VAL A 162 -17.82 -18.82 -6.27
C VAL A 162 -19.12 -18.56 -7.02
N THR A 163 -19.51 -17.28 -7.12
CA THR A 163 -20.64 -16.79 -7.91
C THR A 163 -20.26 -15.46 -8.57
N PRO A 164 -21.05 -14.92 -9.50
CA PRO A 164 -20.82 -13.58 -10.06
C PRO A 164 -20.79 -12.44 -9.04
N THR A 165 -21.28 -12.68 -7.81
CA THR A 165 -21.34 -11.69 -6.74
C THR A 165 -20.50 -12.06 -5.52
N VAL A 166 -19.93 -13.27 -5.45
CA VAL A 166 -19.20 -13.75 -4.27
C VAL A 166 -17.82 -14.25 -4.67
N ARG A 167 -16.80 -13.58 -4.12
CA ARG A 167 -15.39 -13.96 -4.25
C ARG A 167 -14.86 -14.42 -2.91
N ILE A 168 -14.14 -15.52 -2.92
CA ILE A 168 -13.32 -15.95 -1.78
C ILE A 168 -11.85 -15.72 -2.11
N SER A 169 -11.06 -15.36 -1.11
CA SER A 169 -9.62 -15.19 -1.26
C SER A 169 -8.89 -15.60 0.01
N GLY A 170 -7.64 -16.03 -0.13
CA GLY A 170 -6.77 -16.29 1.00
C GLY A 170 -5.36 -16.67 0.60
N GLY A 171 -4.43 -16.47 1.52
CA GLY A 171 -3.02 -16.53 1.17
C GLY A 171 -2.05 -16.36 2.32
N PRO A 172 -0.86 -16.98 2.25
CA PRO A 172 0.22 -16.69 3.16
C PRO A 172 0.81 -15.28 2.94
N ARG A 173 1.38 -14.73 4.00
CA ARG A 173 2.13 -13.48 4.00
C ARG A 173 3.29 -13.53 4.96
N VAL A 174 4.37 -12.85 4.62
CA VAL A 174 5.58 -12.75 5.43
C VAL A 174 6.06 -11.32 5.42
N SER A 175 6.57 -10.86 6.56
CA SER A 175 7.06 -9.50 6.73
C SER A 175 8.46 -9.49 7.32
N PHE A 176 9.30 -8.60 6.81
CA PHE A 176 10.66 -8.34 7.26
C PHE A 176 10.79 -6.86 7.61
N ALA A 177 11.69 -6.55 8.54
CA ALA A 177 11.98 -5.18 8.90
C ALA A 177 13.46 -4.96 9.23
N SER A 178 13.93 -3.73 9.09
CA SER A 178 15.28 -3.34 9.51
C SER A 178 15.34 -3.10 11.02
N SER A 179 16.56 -3.01 11.56
CA SER A 179 16.78 -2.72 12.98
C SER A 179 16.10 -1.43 13.43
N GLY A 180 16.14 -0.35 12.63
CA GLY A 180 15.51 0.92 13.00
C GLY A 180 13.97 0.86 13.12
N TYR A 181 13.31 -0.04 12.38
CA TYR A 181 11.90 -0.35 12.62
C TYR A 181 11.75 -1.10 13.96
N PHE A 182 12.52 -2.17 14.17
CA PHE A 182 12.38 -2.96 15.39
C PHE A 182 12.73 -2.17 16.65
N ASP A 183 13.73 -1.30 16.60
CA ASP A 183 14.11 -0.44 17.71
C ASP A 183 12.95 0.48 18.12
N SER A 184 12.29 1.11 17.13
CA SER A 184 11.16 2.03 17.37
C SER A 184 9.91 1.34 17.94
N TYR A 185 9.66 0.08 17.60
CA TYR A 185 8.43 -0.63 17.97
C TYR A 185 8.59 -1.68 19.07
N TYR A 186 9.78 -2.26 19.19
CA TYR A 186 10.08 -3.43 20.01
C TYR A 186 11.34 -3.27 20.87
N GLY A 187 12.15 -2.23 20.64
CA GLY A 187 13.28 -1.89 21.48
C GLY A 187 12.84 -1.46 22.88
N VAL A 188 13.71 -1.73 23.85
CA VAL A 188 13.56 -1.26 25.23
C VAL A 188 14.95 -0.81 25.67
N ASN A 189 15.17 0.50 25.79
CA ASN A 189 16.44 1.04 26.27
C ASN A 189 16.54 1.01 27.80
N ALA A 190 17.72 1.26 28.36
CA ALA A 190 17.95 1.26 29.81
C ALA A 190 16.97 2.13 30.63
N LYS A 191 16.58 3.30 30.11
CA LYS A 191 15.64 4.20 30.81
C LYS A 191 14.23 3.62 30.82
N GLU A 192 13.81 3.06 29.69
CA GLU A 192 12.53 2.37 29.54
C GLU A 192 12.47 1.08 30.36
N ALA A 193 13.56 0.32 30.41
CA ALA A 193 13.70 -0.86 31.26
C ALA A 193 13.50 -0.49 32.74
N ALA A 194 14.14 0.58 33.21
CA ALA A 194 13.95 1.08 34.57
C ALA A 194 12.53 1.61 34.84
N ALA A 195 11.90 2.26 33.86
CA ALA A 195 10.56 2.85 34.01
C ALA A 195 9.42 1.83 33.89
N SER A 196 9.60 0.80 33.07
CA SER A 196 8.61 -0.23 32.82
C SER A 196 8.83 -1.47 33.71
N GLY A 197 10.08 -1.84 34.01
CA GLY A 197 10.43 -3.13 34.59
C GLY A 197 10.61 -4.25 33.56
N LEU A 198 10.57 -3.93 32.27
CA LEU A 198 10.95 -4.85 31.20
C LEU A 198 12.48 -4.99 31.13
N SER A 199 12.95 -6.13 30.63
CA SER A 199 14.37 -6.31 30.32
C SER A 199 14.80 -5.40 29.16
N GLU A 200 15.99 -4.81 29.25
CA GLU A 200 16.61 -4.05 28.15
C GLU A 200 16.78 -4.95 26.92
N TYR A 201 16.45 -4.41 25.74
CA TYR A 201 16.44 -5.16 24.50
C TYR A 201 16.74 -4.26 23.30
N HIS A 202 17.79 -4.61 22.55
CA HIS A 202 18.23 -3.91 21.35
C HIS A 202 18.11 -4.83 20.14
N PRO A 203 17.05 -4.69 19.34
CA PRO A 203 16.80 -5.59 18.21
C PRO A 203 17.69 -5.30 17.00
N GLY A 204 18.11 -6.37 16.32
CA GLY A 204 18.63 -6.31 14.95
C GLY A 204 17.51 -6.24 13.91
N GLY A 205 17.87 -6.29 12.62
CA GLY A 205 16.93 -6.47 11.51
C GLY A 205 16.66 -7.96 11.21
N GLY A 206 15.59 -8.25 10.47
CA GLY A 206 15.26 -9.62 10.09
C GLY A 206 13.76 -9.87 9.87
N LEU A 207 13.38 -11.13 10.03
CA LEU A 207 11.99 -11.59 9.92
C LEU A 207 11.15 -10.98 11.04
N LYS A 208 10.07 -10.27 10.67
CA LYS A 208 9.11 -9.65 11.60
C LYS A 208 7.97 -10.60 11.92
N SER A 209 7.33 -11.16 10.90
CA SER A 209 6.19 -12.04 11.08
C SER A 209 5.96 -12.97 9.89
N THR A 210 5.25 -14.06 10.15
CA THR A 210 4.66 -14.94 9.14
C THR A 210 3.18 -15.09 9.44
N GLY A 211 2.34 -15.23 8.42
CA GLY A 211 0.91 -15.28 8.63
C GLY A 211 0.14 -15.79 7.45
N LEU A 212 -1.17 -15.83 7.63
CA LEU A 212 -2.15 -16.18 6.61
C LEU A 212 -3.40 -15.32 6.82
N GLY A 213 -4.00 -14.90 5.71
CA GLY A 213 -5.25 -14.15 5.74
C GLY A 213 -6.24 -14.72 4.74
N GLY A 214 -7.50 -14.46 4.97
CA GLY A 214 -8.58 -14.81 4.06
C GLY A 214 -9.72 -13.82 4.14
N ALA A 215 -10.46 -13.70 3.05
CA ALA A 215 -11.63 -12.85 2.95
C ALA A 215 -12.70 -13.46 2.07
N ILE A 216 -13.96 -13.23 2.45
CA ILE A 216 -15.12 -13.42 1.60
C ILE A 216 -15.62 -12.03 1.24
N THR A 217 -15.73 -11.75 -0.05
CA THR A 217 -16.16 -10.46 -0.60
C THR A 217 -17.44 -10.63 -1.39
N TRP A 218 -18.44 -9.84 -1.06
CA TRP A 218 -19.74 -9.81 -1.73
C TRP A 218 -19.89 -8.50 -2.50
N LYS A 219 -20.27 -8.59 -3.77
CA LYS A 219 -20.76 -7.46 -4.57
C LYS A 219 -22.22 -7.20 -4.20
N VAL A 220 -22.45 -6.17 -3.38
CA VAL A 220 -23.78 -5.81 -2.87
C VAL A 220 -24.58 -5.09 -3.97
N THR A 221 -23.92 -4.17 -4.67
CA THR A 221 -24.43 -3.49 -5.87
C THR A 221 -23.27 -3.29 -6.85
N GLU A 222 -23.53 -2.71 -8.02
CA GLU A 222 -22.48 -2.43 -9.01
C GLU A 222 -21.28 -1.66 -8.43
N PRO A 223 -21.48 -0.57 -7.64
CA PRO A 223 -20.37 0.15 -7.00
C PRO A 223 -20.03 -0.29 -5.57
N MET A 224 -20.87 -1.09 -4.90
CA MET A 224 -20.67 -1.43 -3.48
C MET A 224 -20.22 -2.87 -3.27
N THR A 225 -19.20 -3.04 -2.43
CA THR A 225 -18.76 -4.35 -1.96
C THR A 225 -18.72 -4.40 -0.43
N ALA A 226 -19.13 -5.53 0.13
CA ALA A 226 -18.96 -5.87 1.53
C ALA A 226 -17.93 -6.99 1.64
N SER A 227 -17.19 -7.08 2.75
CA SER A 227 -16.26 -8.19 2.98
C SER A 227 -16.17 -8.56 4.44
N LEU A 228 -16.07 -9.86 4.69
CA LEU A 228 -15.70 -10.46 5.97
C LEU A 228 -14.29 -11.03 5.82
N PHE A 229 -13.40 -10.73 6.74
CA PHE A 229 -12.02 -11.18 6.67
C PHE A 229 -11.49 -11.61 8.02
N GLY A 230 -10.48 -12.48 7.97
CA GLY A 230 -9.70 -12.93 9.11
C GLY A 230 -8.24 -13.01 8.74
N GLU A 231 -7.37 -12.65 9.68
CA GLU A 231 -5.93 -12.74 9.54
C GLU A 231 -5.33 -13.30 10.82
N TYR A 232 -4.36 -14.19 10.64
CA TYR A 232 -3.45 -14.63 11.67
C TYR A 232 -2.02 -14.27 11.28
N ALA A 233 -1.31 -13.59 12.17
CA ALA A 233 0.11 -13.32 12.03
C ALA A 233 0.82 -13.77 13.30
N ARG A 234 1.90 -14.51 13.13
CA ARG A 234 2.82 -14.87 14.21
C ARG A 234 4.06 -14.02 14.12
N LEU A 235 4.35 -13.26 15.17
CA LEU A 235 5.61 -12.54 15.31
C LEU A 235 6.76 -13.53 15.38
N MET A 236 7.85 -13.21 14.69
CA MET A 236 9.07 -14.02 14.62
C MET A 236 10.30 -13.13 14.83
N GLY A 237 11.46 -13.76 14.96
CA GLY A 237 12.75 -13.07 15.04
C GLY A 237 12.77 -11.93 16.07
N PRO A 238 13.32 -10.75 15.71
CA PRO A 238 13.47 -9.65 16.64
C PRO A 238 12.16 -9.15 17.29
N ALA A 239 11.02 -9.21 16.59
CA ALA A 239 9.72 -8.86 17.17
C ALA A 239 9.30 -9.88 18.24
N ALA A 240 9.44 -11.18 17.95
CA ALA A 240 9.10 -12.25 18.90
C ALA A 240 10.03 -12.30 20.12
N ASP A 241 11.25 -11.78 19.97
CA ASP A 241 12.29 -11.83 20.99
C ASP A 241 12.31 -10.66 21.95
N SER A 242 11.58 -9.59 21.63
CA SER A 242 11.40 -8.42 22.48
C SER A 242 10.82 -8.75 23.85
N SER A 243 11.39 -8.12 24.89
CA SER A 243 10.87 -8.18 26.26
C SER A 243 9.42 -7.68 26.33
N LEU A 244 9.06 -6.67 25.55
CA LEU A 244 7.66 -6.21 25.44
C LEU A 244 6.73 -7.35 25.02
N VAL A 245 7.08 -8.13 24.00
CA VAL A 245 6.24 -9.21 23.48
C VAL A 245 6.27 -10.43 24.40
N LYS A 246 7.44 -10.78 24.97
CA LYS A 246 7.60 -11.95 25.85
C LYS A 246 6.95 -11.77 27.22
N GLU A 247 7.05 -10.58 27.79
CA GLU A 247 6.67 -10.34 29.19
C GLU A 247 5.29 -9.69 29.33
N ARG A 248 4.83 -8.93 28.32
CA ARG A 248 3.54 -8.21 28.36
C ARG A 248 2.65 -8.42 27.15
N GLY A 249 3.14 -9.13 26.15
CA GLY A 249 2.49 -9.28 24.87
C GLY A 249 2.14 -10.72 24.54
N GLN A 250 1.93 -10.94 23.26
CA GLN A 250 1.81 -12.28 22.69
C GLN A 250 2.36 -12.28 21.27
N ARG A 251 2.89 -13.42 20.83
CA ARG A 251 3.43 -13.58 19.47
C ARG A 251 2.32 -13.80 18.44
N ASP A 252 1.22 -14.39 18.86
CA ASP A 252 0.10 -14.77 18.01
C ASP A 252 -0.90 -13.61 17.91
N GLN A 253 -1.07 -13.08 16.71
CA GLN A 253 -1.87 -11.88 16.44
C GLN A 253 -3.06 -12.29 15.57
N PHE A 254 -4.26 -12.12 16.09
CA PHE A 254 -5.50 -12.44 15.39
C PHE A 254 -6.28 -11.16 15.10
N THR A 255 -6.67 -11.00 13.84
CA THR A 255 -7.55 -9.93 13.40
C THR A 255 -8.76 -10.51 12.69
N VAL A 256 -9.94 -10.02 13.02
CA VAL A 256 -11.18 -10.35 12.32
C VAL A 256 -11.99 -9.09 12.13
N GLY A 257 -12.61 -8.93 10.97
CA GLY A 257 -13.36 -7.73 10.71
C GLY A 257 -14.30 -7.82 9.53
N VAL A 258 -15.11 -6.79 9.43
CA VAL A 258 -16.00 -6.54 8.30
C VAL A 258 -15.66 -5.21 7.69
N SER A 259 -15.97 -5.06 6.42
CA SER A 259 -15.69 -3.82 5.71
C SER A 259 -16.65 -3.61 4.55
N THR A 260 -16.89 -2.35 4.24
CA THR A 260 -17.74 -1.96 3.12
C THR A 260 -17.04 -0.86 2.35
N THR A 261 -17.08 -0.95 1.02
CA THR A 261 -16.49 0.04 0.11
C THR A 261 -17.47 0.42 -0.99
N TYR A 262 -17.36 1.66 -1.44
CA TYR A 262 -18.06 2.23 -2.58
C TYR A 262 -17.03 2.71 -3.59
N ARG A 263 -17.17 2.33 -4.86
CA ARG A 263 -16.29 2.73 -5.95
C ARG A 263 -16.96 3.78 -6.83
N PHE A 264 -16.31 4.92 -6.96
CA PHE A 264 -16.60 5.98 -7.92
C PHE A 264 -15.68 5.80 -9.12
N ASN A 265 -16.21 5.83 -10.34
CA ASN A 265 -15.41 5.89 -11.56
C ASN A 265 -15.62 7.28 -12.18
N PHE A 266 -14.56 7.91 -12.66
CA PHE A 266 -14.58 9.23 -13.29
C PHE A 266 -13.46 9.35 -14.32
N SER A 267 -13.61 10.20 -15.33
CA SER A 267 -12.59 10.44 -16.35
C SER A 267 -11.99 11.84 -16.18
N MET A 268 -10.68 11.98 -16.42
CA MET A 268 -9.94 13.25 -16.37
C MET A 268 -9.25 13.56 -17.70
#